data_AF-A0A7S3M7M6-F1
#
_entry.id   AF-A0A7S3M7M6-F1
#
_cell.length_a   1.000
_cell.length_b   1.000
_cell.length_c   1.000
_cell.angle_alpha   90.00
_cell.angle_beta   90.00
_cell.angle_gamma   90.00
#
_symmetry.space_group_name_H-M   'P 1'
#
loop_
_entity.id
_entity.type
_entity.pdbx_description
1 polymer ?
#
loop_
_entity_poly.entity_id
_entity_poly.type
_entity_poly.pdbx_seq_one_letter_code
_entity_poly.pdbx_strand_id
1 'polypeptide(L)'
;SCSGVDGGCYTKDLEYTVVGASNTSNETTWYTFTNARWPDVILRTASLSTNSQLYATKSIDDESRFSLVMPPLGQYGDEPSFLMYSKKWPDGVVLIQKQQSDQSTVYSPSCAYIVSGLGASLPLPMMMMSLVVAPEPAADRTPLVMLKSYTYQQYIYVAQTSTAISALPAFESDPGAGGYWMVHPPLPANIMKALPQFKGQRCSMSCGEVSKGLTTVNVNSAPNASLVGVVIAAILATLPSMRA
;
A
#
# COMPACT_ATOMS: atom_id res chain seq x y z
N SER A 1 27.44 -4.95 -12.88
CA SER A 1 26.74 -3.91 -12.10
C SER A 1 25.52 -4.56 -11.52
N CYS A 2 25.48 -4.78 -10.20
CA CYS A 2 24.29 -5.28 -9.52
C CYS A 2 23.44 -4.05 -9.22
N SER A 3 22.56 -3.70 -10.17
CA SER A 3 21.68 -2.53 -10.09
C SER A 3 20.27 -3.05 -9.88
N GLY A 4 19.84 -3.14 -8.62
CA GLY A 4 18.53 -3.63 -8.24
C GLY A 4 18.33 -3.50 -6.73
N VAL A 5 17.13 -3.13 -6.31
CA VAL A 5 16.77 -2.90 -4.90
C VAL A 5 16.82 -4.19 -4.07
N ASP A 6 16.83 -5.34 -4.75
CA ASP A 6 16.90 -6.70 -4.18
C ASP A 6 18.32 -7.26 -4.04
N GLY A 7 19.35 -6.47 -4.35
CA GLY A 7 20.75 -6.91 -4.27
C GLY A 7 21.14 -7.97 -5.32
N GLY A 8 20.24 -8.29 -6.25
CA GLY A 8 20.50 -9.23 -7.34
C GLY A 8 21.42 -8.62 -8.40
N CYS A 9 22.40 -9.41 -8.84
CA CYS A 9 23.20 -9.07 -10.02
C CYS A 9 22.46 -9.53 -11.28
N TYR A 10 21.55 -8.70 -11.75
CA TYR A 10 20.82 -8.97 -13.00
C TYR A 10 21.66 -8.61 -14.22
N THR A 11 21.44 -9.35 -15.31
CA THR A 11 21.81 -8.88 -16.65
C THR A 11 21.12 -7.54 -16.88
N LYS A 12 21.77 -6.63 -17.62
CA LYS A 12 21.36 -5.22 -17.83
C LYS A 12 19.93 -5.01 -18.38
N ASP A 13 19.20 -6.09 -18.67
CA ASP A 13 17.96 -6.10 -19.42
C ASP A 13 16.72 -6.33 -18.53
N LEU A 14 16.88 -6.40 -17.21
CA LEU A 14 15.79 -6.59 -16.26
C LEU A 14 15.31 -5.24 -15.71
N GLU A 15 14.34 -4.64 -16.41
CA GLU A 15 13.72 -3.37 -16.02
C GLU A 15 12.52 -3.60 -15.11
N TYR A 16 12.57 -2.98 -13.93
CA TYR A 16 11.42 -2.84 -13.04
C TYR A 16 10.51 -1.73 -13.55
N THR A 17 9.19 -1.97 -13.55
CA THR A 17 8.21 -0.97 -14.00
C THR A 17 7.44 -0.41 -12.81
N VAL A 18 7.59 0.88 -12.53
CA VAL A 18 6.80 1.59 -11.51
C VAL A 18 5.38 1.81 -12.03
N VAL A 19 4.38 1.27 -11.32
CA VAL A 19 2.98 1.37 -11.72
C VAL A 19 2.49 2.80 -11.54
N GLY A 20 1.87 3.34 -12.59
CA GLY A 20 1.32 4.70 -12.58
C GLY A 20 2.35 5.80 -12.72
N ALA A 21 3.62 5.49 -12.98
CA ALA A 21 4.58 6.51 -13.42
C ALA A 21 4.15 7.07 -14.79
N SER A 22 4.14 8.39 -14.92
CA SER A 22 3.94 9.03 -16.23
C SER A 22 5.25 9.03 -17.01
N ASN A 23 5.20 8.80 -18.32
CA ASN A 23 6.38 8.90 -19.20
C ASN A 23 7.05 10.29 -19.15
N THR A 24 6.35 11.31 -18.65
CA THR A 24 6.83 12.71 -18.61
C THR A 24 7.43 13.11 -17.27
N SER A 25 7.21 12.35 -16.20
CA SER A 25 7.66 12.71 -14.85
C SER A 25 8.11 11.45 -14.12
N ASN A 26 9.34 11.47 -13.60
CA ASN A 26 9.88 10.43 -12.70
C ASN A 26 9.19 10.42 -11.32
N GLU A 27 7.96 10.92 -11.23
CA GLU A 27 7.19 10.98 -10.01
C GLU A 27 6.54 9.62 -9.73
N THR A 28 6.81 9.11 -8.53
CA THR A 28 6.19 7.88 -8.03
C THR A 28 4.74 8.15 -7.66
N THR A 29 3.82 7.36 -8.22
CA THR A 29 2.43 7.37 -7.77
C THR A 29 2.30 6.62 -6.44
N TRP A 30 1.76 7.31 -5.44
CA TRP A 30 1.51 6.76 -4.12
C TRP A 30 0.05 6.37 -3.97
N TYR A 31 -0.19 5.09 -3.72
CA TYR A 31 -1.48 4.47 -3.55
C TYR A 31 -1.85 4.28 -2.08
N THR A 32 -3.12 4.43 -1.77
CA THR A 32 -3.72 4.07 -0.48
C THR A 32 -4.75 2.98 -0.73
N PHE A 33 -4.77 1.99 0.15
CA PHE A 33 -5.70 0.85 0.09
C PHE A 33 -6.74 1.00 1.19
N THR A 34 -7.98 1.25 0.80
CA THR A 34 -9.11 1.45 1.69
C THR A 34 -9.97 0.20 1.71
N ASN A 35 -10.36 -0.28 2.88
CA ASN A 35 -11.16 -1.49 2.99
C ASN A 35 -12.59 -1.25 2.47
N ALA A 36 -13.12 -2.18 1.67
CA ALA A 36 -14.43 -2.00 1.05
C ALA A 36 -15.59 -2.16 2.05
N ARG A 37 -15.44 -3.01 3.08
CA ARG A 37 -16.45 -3.16 4.14
C ARG A 37 -16.44 -2.00 5.12
N TRP A 38 -15.27 -1.44 5.42
CA TRP A 38 -15.09 -0.29 6.30
C TRP A 38 -14.29 0.81 5.61
N PRO A 39 -14.94 1.75 4.88
CA PRO A 39 -14.22 2.70 4.03
C PRO A 39 -13.44 3.79 4.78
N ASP A 40 -13.57 3.86 6.11
CA ASP A 40 -12.70 4.66 6.96
C ASP A 40 -11.45 3.89 7.42
N VAL A 41 -11.31 2.61 7.06
CA VAL A 41 -10.20 1.75 7.43
C VAL A 41 -9.23 1.60 6.27
N ILE A 42 -7.96 1.88 6.54
CA ILE A 42 -6.90 2.00 5.56
C ILE A 42 -5.73 1.10 5.97
N LEU A 43 -5.11 0.48 4.97
CA LEU A 43 -3.92 -0.32 5.13
C LEU A 43 -2.72 0.53 5.58
N ARG A 44 -2.01 0.10 6.61
CA ARG A 44 -0.87 0.83 7.18
C ARG A 44 0.24 -0.09 7.65
N THR A 45 1.46 0.44 7.59
CA THR A 45 2.70 -0.21 8.06
C THR A 45 3.15 0.41 9.40
N ALA A 46 3.49 -0.39 10.42
CA ALA A 46 3.64 0.13 11.80
C ALA A 46 5.01 0.73 12.09
N SER A 47 6.02 -0.11 11.97
CA SER A 47 7.42 0.22 12.20
C SER A 47 8.23 -0.90 11.61
N LEU A 48 9.37 -0.60 10.98
CA LEU A 48 10.29 -1.62 10.48
C LEU A 48 11.22 -2.16 11.59
N SER A 49 10.62 -2.67 12.67
CA SER A 49 11.32 -3.50 13.65
C SER A 49 11.22 -4.98 13.24
N THR A 50 11.85 -5.89 14.01
CA THR A 50 11.84 -7.34 13.76
C THR A 50 10.44 -7.99 13.74
N ASN A 51 9.38 -7.26 14.13
CA ASN A 51 7.99 -7.70 14.11
C ASN A 51 7.07 -6.66 13.48
N SER A 52 7.48 -6.12 12.34
CA SER A 52 6.80 -5.09 11.57
C SER A 52 5.47 -5.57 10.97
N GLN A 53 4.44 -5.61 11.78
CA GLN A 53 3.10 -6.04 11.37
C GLN A 53 2.44 -5.00 10.45
N LEU A 54 1.69 -5.50 9.47
CA LEU A 54 0.77 -4.71 8.69
C LEU A 54 -0.55 -4.63 9.46
N TYR A 55 -1.14 -3.44 9.52
CA TYR A 55 -2.33 -3.18 10.32
C TYR A 55 -3.33 -2.31 9.57
N ALA A 56 -4.50 -2.13 10.19
CA ALA A 56 -5.57 -1.28 9.69
C ALA A 56 -5.79 -0.10 10.64
N THR A 57 -5.89 1.11 10.09
CA THR A 57 -6.11 2.35 10.85
C THR A 57 -7.15 3.24 10.18
N LYS A 58 -7.62 4.26 10.89
CA LYS A 58 -8.44 5.34 10.31
C LYS A 58 -7.66 6.59 9.92
N SER A 59 -6.35 6.63 10.24
CA SER A 59 -5.51 7.80 10.01
C SER A 59 -4.69 7.65 8.74
N ILE A 60 -4.76 8.64 7.85
CA ILE A 60 -3.93 8.72 6.64
C ILE A 60 -2.65 9.48 6.96
N ASP A 61 -1.52 8.83 6.75
CA ASP A 61 -0.19 9.42 6.76
C ASP A 61 0.75 8.65 5.81
N ASP A 62 2.05 8.95 5.84
CA ASP A 62 3.03 8.30 4.96
C ASP A 62 3.16 6.79 5.21
N GLU A 63 2.75 6.28 6.37
CA GLU A 63 2.76 4.83 6.67
C GLU A 63 1.62 4.06 5.98
N SER A 64 0.64 4.80 5.46
CA SER A 64 -0.55 4.30 4.74
C SER A 64 -0.49 4.50 3.22
N ARG A 65 0.69 4.82 2.69
CA ARG A 65 0.93 5.10 1.28
C ARG A 65 1.96 4.14 0.72
N PHE A 66 1.68 3.61 -0.47
CA PHE A 66 2.49 2.57 -1.09
C PHE A 66 2.73 2.84 -2.56
N SER A 67 3.90 2.49 -3.07
CA SER A 67 4.14 2.42 -4.51
C SER A 67 4.15 0.97 -4.96
N LEU A 68 3.59 0.71 -6.13
CA LEU A 68 3.59 -0.62 -6.75
C LEU A 68 4.65 -0.67 -7.83
N VAL A 69 5.52 -1.68 -7.79
CA VAL A 69 6.58 -1.89 -8.77
C VAL A 69 6.46 -3.31 -9.29
N MET A 70 6.32 -3.46 -10.61
CA MET A 70 6.32 -4.77 -11.26
C MET A 70 7.76 -5.22 -11.51
N PRO A 71 8.14 -6.45 -11.10
CA PRO A 71 9.39 -7.04 -11.53
C PRO A 71 9.34 -7.36 -13.04
N PRO A 72 10.49 -7.65 -13.66
CA PRO A 72 10.55 -8.01 -15.06
C PRO A 72 9.62 -9.18 -15.41
N LEU A 73 8.86 -9.02 -16.50
CA LEU A 73 7.92 -10.03 -16.96
C LEU A 73 8.63 -11.34 -17.34
N GLY A 74 7.95 -12.47 -17.14
CA GLY A 74 8.41 -13.80 -17.57
C GLY A 74 9.38 -14.50 -16.61
N GLN A 75 9.91 -13.81 -15.59
CA GLN A 75 10.79 -14.45 -14.60
C GLN A 75 10.00 -15.25 -13.55
N TYR A 76 8.78 -14.82 -13.25
CA TYR A 76 7.94 -15.39 -12.19
C TYR A 76 6.53 -15.72 -12.72
N GLY A 77 6.47 -16.31 -13.91
CA GLY A 77 5.21 -16.68 -14.56
C GLY A 77 4.47 -15.48 -15.19
N ASP A 78 3.26 -15.77 -15.67
CA ASP A 78 2.46 -14.82 -16.47
C ASP A 78 1.51 -13.96 -15.61
N GLU A 79 1.37 -14.27 -14.32
CA GLU A 79 0.50 -13.50 -13.43
C GLU A 79 1.16 -12.18 -13.01
N PRO A 80 0.47 -11.02 -13.12
CA PRO A 80 0.97 -9.77 -12.60
C PRO A 80 1.31 -9.88 -11.10
N SER A 81 2.55 -9.54 -10.79
CA SER A 81 3.08 -9.49 -9.43
C SER A 81 3.72 -8.14 -9.18
N PHE A 82 3.76 -7.75 -7.91
CA PHE A 82 4.14 -6.40 -7.50
C PHE A 82 4.98 -6.48 -6.22
N LEU A 83 6.05 -5.70 -6.18
CA LEU A 83 6.62 -5.23 -4.93
C LEU A 83 5.81 -4.02 -4.48
N MET A 84 5.28 -4.07 -3.25
CA MET A 84 4.49 -2.98 -2.68
C MET A 84 5.32 -2.25 -1.61
N TYR A 85 5.96 -1.17 -2.03
CA TYR A 85 6.88 -0.40 -1.19
C TYR A 85 6.15 0.59 -0.30
N SER A 86 6.62 0.78 0.93
CA SER A 86 6.13 1.81 1.84
C SER A 86 6.69 3.18 1.49
N LYS A 87 5.87 4.24 1.53
CA LYS A 87 6.35 5.62 1.40
C LYS A 87 7.20 6.03 2.60
N LYS A 88 6.79 5.64 3.81
CA LYS A 88 7.51 5.96 5.05
C LYS A 88 8.89 5.30 5.09
N TRP A 89 8.99 4.07 4.57
CA TRP A 89 10.22 3.29 4.53
C TRP A 89 10.53 2.86 3.10
N PRO A 90 11.31 3.65 2.35
CA PRO A 90 11.51 3.46 0.92
C PRO A 90 12.10 2.09 0.52
N ASP A 91 12.81 1.41 1.42
CA ASP A 91 13.37 0.07 1.20
C ASP A 91 12.50 -1.05 1.82
N GLY A 92 11.36 -0.68 2.40
CA GLY A 92 10.41 -1.59 3.04
C GLY A 92 9.33 -2.04 2.08
N VAL A 93 9.17 -3.35 1.91
CA VAL A 93 8.13 -3.97 1.08
C VAL A 93 7.13 -4.73 1.92
N VAL A 94 5.85 -4.64 1.55
CA VAL A 94 4.79 -5.44 2.16
C VAL A 94 4.87 -6.87 1.65
N LEU A 95 4.80 -7.82 2.59
CA LEU A 95 4.84 -9.25 2.31
C LEU A 95 4.07 -10.03 3.37
N ILE A 96 3.75 -11.30 3.10
CA ILE A 96 3.15 -12.20 4.09
C ILE A 96 4.22 -13.18 4.54
N GLN A 97 4.53 -13.19 5.84
CA GLN A 97 5.47 -14.14 6.43
C GLN A 97 4.77 -15.41 6.86
N LYS A 98 5.37 -16.57 6.55
CA LYS A 98 4.97 -17.86 7.11
C LYS A 98 5.77 -18.10 8.40
N GLN A 99 5.08 -18.13 9.53
CA GLN A 99 5.63 -18.59 10.81
C GLN A 99 5.14 -20.00 11.07
N GLN A 100 6.07 -20.94 11.24
CA GLN A 100 5.74 -22.34 11.48
C GLN A 100 6.22 -22.73 12.88
N SER A 101 5.29 -23.23 13.69
CA SER A 101 5.57 -23.92 14.96
C SER A 101 5.20 -25.39 14.83
N ASP A 102 5.55 -26.21 15.83
CA ASP A 102 5.26 -27.64 15.83
C ASP A 102 3.75 -27.97 15.71
N GLN A 103 2.89 -27.02 16.09
CA GLN A 103 1.44 -27.21 16.15
C GLN A 103 0.65 -26.38 15.14
N SER A 104 1.26 -25.37 14.51
CA SER A 104 0.51 -24.42 13.68
C SER A 104 1.37 -23.74 12.63
N THR A 105 0.74 -23.39 11.51
CA THR A 105 1.30 -22.45 10.53
C THR A 105 0.47 -21.19 10.57
N VAL A 106 1.12 -20.05 10.79
CA VAL A 106 0.50 -18.72 10.82
C VAL A 106 1.07 -17.89 9.69
N TYR A 107 0.18 -17.24 8.94
CA TYR A 107 0.54 -16.31 7.89
C TYR A 107 0.28 -14.88 8.37
N SER A 108 1.35 -14.09 8.50
CA SER A 108 1.29 -12.74 9.06
C SER A 108 1.72 -11.71 8.01
N PRO A 109 0.78 -10.88 7.52
CA PRO A 109 1.09 -9.67 6.76
C PRO A 109 2.04 -8.76 7.54
N SER A 110 3.10 -8.32 6.87
CA SER A 110 4.19 -7.56 7.46
C SER A 110 4.80 -6.61 6.44
N CYS A 111 5.70 -5.73 6.87
CA CYS A 111 6.55 -4.93 5.99
C CYS A 111 8.01 -5.12 6.37
N ALA A 112 8.88 -5.53 5.47
CA ALA A 112 10.28 -5.79 5.79
C ALA A 112 11.21 -5.06 4.83
N TYR A 113 12.41 -4.72 5.29
CA TYR A 113 13.47 -4.25 4.42
C TYR A 113 13.81 -5.33 3.39
N ILE A 114 13.97 -4.92 2.14
CA ILE A 114 14.44 -5.83 1.07
C ILE A 114 15.84 -6.34 1.38
N VAL A 115 16.72 -5.45 1.83
CA VAL A 115 18.08 -5.76 2.27
C VAL A 115 18.13 -5.63 3.79
N SER A 116 18.08 -6.75 4.50
CA SER A 116 18.32 -6.73 5.94
C SER A 116 19.83 -6.56 6.20
N GLY A 117 20.21 -5.73 7.18
CA GLY A 117 21.61 -5.39 7.50
C GLY A 117 22.51 -6.58 7.91
N LEU A 118 21.96 -7.79 7.99
CA LEU A 118 22.70 -9.05 8.21
C LEU A 118 22.94 -9.85 6.90
N GLY A 119 22.66 -9.27 5.73
CA GLY A 119 23.01 -9.83 4.43
C GLY A 119 22.10 -10.95 3.92
N ALA A 120 21.03 -11.29 4.65
CA ALA A 120 20.00 -12.20 4.17
C ALA A 120 18.86 -11.41 3.52
N SER A 121 18.85 -11.32 2.19
CA SER A 121 17.69 -10.88 1.42
C SER A 121 16.71 -12.05 1.31
N LEU A 122 15.41 -11.79 1.50
CA LEU A 122 14.39 -12.77 1.18
C LEU A 122 14.41 -13.04 -0.34
N PRO A 123 14.13 -14.27 -0.81
CA PRO A 123 13.91 -14.51 -2.23
C PRO A 123 12.82 -13.59 -2.77
N LEU A 124 13.03 -13.02 -3.96
CA LEU A 124 12.10 -12.07 -4.56
C LEU A 124 10.64 -12.56 -4.56
N PRO A 125 10.31 -13.82 -4.92
CA PRO A 125 8.93 -14.34 -4.84
C PRO A 125 8.25 -14.24 -3.48
N MET A 126 9.02 -14.29 -2.38
CA MET A 126 8.47 -14.16 -1.03
C MET A 126 8.11 -12.71 -0.68
N MET A 127 8.72 -11.74 -1.35
CA MET A 127 8.44 -10.30 -1.20
C MET A 127 7.37 -9.80 -2.16
N MET A 128 7.01 -10.59 -3.18
CA MET A 128 5.99 -10.22 -4.15
C MET A 128 4.57 -10.43 -3.63
N MET A 129 3.71 -9.49 -4.01
CA MET A 129 2.26 -9.53 -3.82
C MET A 129 1.58 -9.62 -5.20
N SER A 130 0.47 -10.32 -5.27
CA SER A 130 -0.44 -10.33 -6.42
C SER A 130 -1.68 -9.52 -6.08
N LEU A 131 -2.17 -8.77 -7.07
CA LEU A 131 -3.48 -8.11 -7.00
C LEU A 131 -4.48 -8.94 -7.80
N VAL A 132 -5.60 -9.29 -7.18
CA VAL A 132 -6.66 -10.09 -7.81
C VAL A 132 -7.93 -9.26 -7.81
N VAL A 133 -8.67 -9.19 -8.91
CA VAL A 133 -9.96 -8.49 -8.94
C VAL A 133 -10.95 -9.24 -8.04
N ALA A 134 -11.52 -8.53 -7.08
CA ALA A 134 -12.48 -9.08 -6.13
C ALA A 134 -13.77 -9.51 -6.84
N PRO A 135 -14.49 -10.53 -6.32
CA PRO A 135 -15.70 -11.05 -6.95
C PRO A 135 -16.90 -10.08 -6.87
N GLU A 136 -16.86 -9.11 -5.97
CA GLU A 136 -17.88 -8.07 -5.81
C GLU A 136 -17.28 -6.69 -6.06
N PRO A 137 -17.90 -5.85 -6.90
CA PRO A 137 -17.48 -4.48 -7.06
C PRO A 137 -18.01 -3.59 -5.91
N ALA A 138 -17.54 -2.36 -5.85
CA ALA A 138 -18.16 -1.33 -5.04
C ALA A 138 -19.57 -0.96 -5.54
N ALA A 139 -20.33 -0.22 -4.73
CA ALA A 139 -21.71 0.16 -5.05
C ALA A 139 -21.84 1.00 -6.33
N ASP A 140 -20.83 1.81 -6.64
CA ASP A 140 -20.70 2.58 -7.89
C ASP A 140 -20.14 1.76 -9.07
N ARG A 141 -19.99 0.45 -8.88
CA ARG A 141 -19.36 -0.51 -9.80
C ARG A 141 -17.86 -0.30 -10.00
N THR A 142 -17.20 0.51 -9.16
CA THR A 142 -15.75 0.61 -9.16
C THR A 142 -15.16 -0.78 -8.80
N PRO A 143 -14.22 -1.30 -9.61
CA PRO A 143 -13.66 -2.61 -9.34
C PRO A 143 -12.75 -2.57 -8.11
N LEU A 144 -12.89 -3.59 -7.25
CA LEU A 144 -12.11 -3.76 -6.03
C LEU A 144 -11.02 -4.80 -6.25
N VAL A 145 -9.96 -4.75 -5.44
CA VAL A 145 -8.86 -5.72 -5.49
C VAL A 145 -8.72 -6.47 -4.17
N MET A 146 -8.14 -7.66 -4.23
CA MET A 146 -7.69 -8.42 -3.08
C MET A 146 -6.17 -8.47 -3.10
N LEU A 147 -5.55 -8.32 -1.93
CA LEU A 147 -4.09 -8.36 -1.77
C LEU A 147 -3.66 -9.76 -1.40
N LYS A 148 -2.93 -10.43 -2.28
CA LYS A 148 -2.56 -11.85 -2.14
C LYS A 148 -1.04 -12.00 -2.09
N SER A 149 -0.50 -12.85 -1.21
CA SER A 149 0.91 -13.24 -1.30
C SER A 149 1.14 -14.05 -2.57
N TYR A 150 2.16 -13.67 -3.33
CA TYR A 150 2.56 -14.41 -4.53
C TYR A 150 2.98 -15.85 -4.18
N THR A 151 3.82 -16.04 -3.16
CA THR A 151 4.33 -17.38 -2.78
C THR A 151 3.29 -18.21 -2.02
N TYR A 152 2.64 -17.64 -1.01
CA TYR A 152 1.80 -18.42 -0.08
C TYR A 152 0.32 -18.45 -0.44
N GLN A 153 -0.10 -17.68 -1.44
CA GLN A 153 -1.47 -17.63 -1.93
C GLN A 153 -2.50 -17.20 -0.86
N GLN A 154 -2.05 -16.47 0.17
CA GLN A 154 -2.90 -15.96 1.26
C GLN A 154 -3.35 -14.52 0.99
N TYR A 155 -4.59 -14.19 1.32
CA TYR A 155 -5.21 -12.89 1.15
C TYR A 155 -5.22 -12.10 2.46
N ILE A 156 -4.81 -10.83 2.41
CA ILE A 156 -4.85 -9.90 3.54
C ILE A 156 -6.29 -9.40 3.73
N TYR A 157 -6.81 -9.47 4.96
CA TYR A 157 -8.16 -9.01 5.24
C TYR A 157 -8.30 -8.38 6.62
N VAL A 158 -9.38 -7.62 6.78
CA VAL A 158 -9.84 -7.03 8.03
C VAL A 158 -10.94 -7.94 8.59
N ALA A 159 -10.68 -8.64 9.70
CA ALA A 159 -11.66 -9.57 10.28
C ALA A 159 -12.82 -8.86 11.00
N GLN A 160 -12.49 -7.81 11.73
CA GLN A 160 -13.40 -7.03 12.57
C GLN A 160 -12.80 -5.65 12.82
N THR A 161 -13.63 -4.64 13.06
CA THR A 161 -13.15 -3.29 13.41
C THR A 161 -13.10 -3.06 14.91
N SER A 162 -11.94 -2.60 15.37
CA SER A 162 -11.74 -1.91 16.65
C SER A 162 -11.15 -0.52 16.37
N THR A 163 -10.93 0.30 17.39
CA THR A 163 -10.27 1.61 17.25
C THR A 163 -8.87 1.51 16.62
N ALA A 164 -8.18 0.38 16.80
CA ALA A 164 -6.95 0.03 16.11
C ALA A 164 -6.83 -1.49 16.03
N ILE A 165 -6.70 -2.05 14.82
CA ILE A 165 -6.50 -3.49 14.63
C ILE A 165 -5.01 -3.71 14.55
N SER A 166 -4.37 -4.15 15.63
CA SER A 166 -2.91 -4.20 15.75
C SER A 166 -2.21 -5.07 14.69
N ALA A 167 -2.88 -6.12 14.20
CA ALA A 167 -2.34 -7.04 13.20
C ALA A 167 -3.45 -7.48 12.24
N LEU A 168 -3.22 -7.34 10.94
CA LEU A 168 -4.10 -7.92 9.94
C LEU A 168 -3.87 -9.43 9.84
N PRO A 169 -4.92 -10.26 9.83
CA PRO A 169 -4.80 -11.66 9.47
C PRO A 169 -4.61 -11.87 7.97
N ALA A 170 -4.19 -13.08 7.59
CA ALA A 170 -4.23 -13.57 6.23
C ALA A 170 -5.07 -14.85 6.13
N PHE A 171 -5.66 -15.10 4.96
CA PHE A 171 -6.54 -16.25 4.74
C PHE A 171 -6.38 -16.87 3.35
N GLU A 172 -6.54 -18.19 3.22
CA GLU A 172 -6.19 -18.91 1.99
C GLU A 172 -7.24 -18.81 0.86
N SER A 173 -8.46 -18.39 1.21
CA SER A 173 -9.60 -18.27 0.29
C SER A 173 -10.24 -16.89 0.40
N ASP A 174 -11.39 -16.70 -0.24
CA ASP A 174 -12.11 -15.41 -0.21
C ASP A 174 -12.63 -15.08 1.20
N PRO A 175 -12.08 -14.05 1.88
CA PRO A 175 -12.51 -13.64 3.21
C PRO A 175 -13.71 -12.67 3.17
N GLY A 176 -14.34 -12.51 2.00
CA GLY A 176 -15.46 -11.59 1.79
C GLY A 176 -15.04 -10.12 1.75
N ALA A 177 -16.00 -9.23 1.99
CA ALA A 177 -15.81 -7.78 1.90
C ALA A 177 -14.70 -7.22 2.80
N GLY A 178 -14.31 -7.96 3.85
CA GLY A 178 -13.16 -7.61 4.69
C GLY A 178 -11.80 -7.76 4.00
N GLY A 179 -11.68 -8.54 2.93
CA GLY A 179 -10.45 -8.65 2.12
C GLY A 179 -10.48 -7.91 0.80
N TYR A 180 -11.53 -7.12 0.54
CA TYR A 180 -11.63 -6.30 -0.66
C TYR A 180 -11.14 -4.89 -0.36
N TRP A 181 -10.34 -4.36 -1.27
CA TRP A 181 -9.65 -3.07 -1.12
C TRP A 181 -9.95 -2.18 -2.32
N MET A 182 -10.30 -0.93 -2.05
CA MET A 182 -10.36 0.15 -3.01
C MET A 182 -9.00 0.83 -3.07
N VAL A 183 -8.49 1.08 -4.28
CA VAL A 183 -7.16 1.67 -4.51
C VAL A 183 -7.31 3.14 -4.90
N HIS A 184 -6.62 4.03 -4.17
CA HIS A 184 -6.64 5.47 -4.41
C HIS A 184 -5.24 6.04 -4.62
N PRO A 185 -4.95 6.73 -5.75
CA PRO A 185 -5.82 6.86 -6.92
C PRO A 185 -6.08 5.50 -7.59
N PRO A 186 -7.08 5.39 -8.49
CA PRO A 186 -7.32 4.14 -9.22
C PRO A 186 -6.08 3.67 -9.98
N LEU A 187 -5.90 2.34 -10.07
CA LEU A 187 -4.82 1.77 -10.87
C LEU A 187 -4.98 2.15 -12.35
N PRO A 188 -3.87 2.27 -13.12
CA PRO A 188 -3.95 2.48 -14.56
C PRO A 188 -4.81 1.40 -15.23
N ALA A 189 -5.65 1.80 -16.19
CA ALA A 189 -6.65 0.91 -16.79
C ALA A 189 -6.03 -0.36 -17.42
N ASN A 190 -4.83 -0.24 -18.01
CA ASN A 190 -4.08 -1.37 -18.55
C ASN A 190 -3.66 -2.37 -17.47
N ILE A 191 -3.23 -1.88 -16.30
CA ILE A 191 -2.88 -2.73 -15.15
C ILE A 191 -4.14 -3.41 -14.62
N MET A 192 -5.21 -2.64 -14.40
CA MET A 192 -6.47 -3.18 -13.87
C MET A 192 -7.06 -4.27 -14.78
N LYS A 193 -6.98 -4.09 -16.11
CA LYS A 193 -7.43 -5.07 -17.11
C LYS A 193 -6.58 -6.35 -17.11
N ALA A 194 -5.30 -6.25 -16.77
CA ALA A 194 -4.38 -7.38 -16.73
C ALA A 194 -4.52 -8.22 -15.45
N LEU A 195 -5.13 -7.68 -14.39
CA LEU A 195 -5.30 -8.41 -13.14
C LEU A 195 -6.22 -9.63 -13.32
N PRO A 196 -5.85 -10.80 -12.75
CA PRO A 196 -6.72 -11.96 -12.77
C PRO A 196 -8.00 -11.70 -11.98
N GLN A 197 -9.12 -12.21 -12.47
CA GLN A 197 -10.36 -12.29 -11.69
C GLN A 197 -10.21 -13.38 -10.63
N PHE A 198 -10.75 -13.15 -9.43
CA PHE A 198 -10.77 -14.19 -8.41
C PHE A 198 -11.53 -15.43 -8.90
N LYS A 199 -10.92 -16.61 -8.71
CA LYS A 199 -11.49 -17.91 -9.01
C LYS A 199 -11.45 -18.75 -7.74
N GLY A 200 -12.60 -19.10 -7.20
CA GLY A 200 -12.70 -19.88 -5.98
C GLY A 200 -14.11 -19.84 -5.39
N GLN A 201 -14.32 -20.56 -4.29
CA GLN A 201 -15.53 -20.40 -3.49
C GLN A 201 -15.57 -18.97 -2.95
N ARG A 202 -16.65 -18.27 -3.26
CA ARG A 202 -16.89 -16.92 -2.74
C ARG A 202 -17.21 -17.01 -1.26
N CYS A 203 -16.66 -16.08 -0.50
CA CYS A 203 -16.80 -15.96 0.93
C CYS A 203 -16.91 -17.31 1.68
N SER A 204 -15.78 -17.78 2.18
CA SER A 204 -15.74 -18.94 3.08
C SER A 204 -15.82 -18.54 4.57
N MET A 205 -15.59 -17.26 4.90
CA MET A 205 -15.72 -16.73 6.26
C MET A 205 -16.10 -15.25 6.30
N SER A 206 -16.98 -14.86 7.23
CA SER A 206 -17.32 -13.46 7.55
C SER A 206 -17.61 -12.55 6.34
N CYS A 207 -18.49 -12.99 5.44
CA CYS A 207 -18.73 -12.35 4.13
C CYS A 207 -18.91 -10.84 4.20
N GLY A 208 -19.69 -10.39 5.18
CA GLY A 208 -20.09 -8.99 5.28
C GLY A 208 -20.74 -8.50 3.99
N GLU A 209 -20.82 -7.18 3.86
CA GLU A 209 -21.22 -6.52 2.63
C GLU A 209 -20.20 -5.43 2.32
N VAL A 210 -19.96 -5.18 1.04
CA VAL A 210 -19.25 -3.97 0.61
C VAL A 210 -20.08 -2.76 1.02
N SER A 211 -19.45 -1.82 1.72
CA SER A 211 -20.13 -0.61 2.16
C SER A 211 -20.64 0.17 0.96
N LYS A 212 -21.90 0.62 1.04
CA LYS A 212 -22.55 1.41 -0.03
C LYS A 212 -22.03 2.85 -0.14
N GLY A 213 -21.03 3.20 0.67
CA GLY A 213 -20.22 4.41 0.54
C GLY A 213 -20.09 5.19 1.84
N LEU A 214 -18.87 5.63 2.12
CA LEU A 214 -18.65 6.98 2.61
C LEU A 214 -18.58 7.86 1.36
N THR A 215 -19.45 8.88 1.29
CA THR A 215 -19.41 9.94 0.29
C THR A 215 -17.96 10.40 0.14
N THR A 216 -17.44 10.41 -1.08
CA THR A 216 -16.06 10.79 -1.42
C THR A 216 -15.52 11.89 -0.51
N VAL A 217 -14.68 11.51 0.46
CA VAL A 217 -13.95 12.49 1.26
C VAL A 217 -12.98 13.16 0.29
N ASN A 218 -13.22 14.43 -0.01
CA ASN A 218 -12.42 15.18 -0.97
C ASN A 218 -11.00 15.39 -0.41
N VAL A 219 -10.10 14.45 -0.72
CA VAL A 219 -8.69 14.44 -0.27
C VAL A 219 -7.85 15.55 -0.92
N ASN A 220 -8.42 16.31 -1.87
CA ASN A 220 -7.77 17.46 -2.50
C ASN A 220 -7.92 18.77 -1.73
N SER A 221 -8.29 18.71 -0.45
CA SER A 221 -8.20 19.87 0.44
C SER A 221 -6.75 20.07 0.86
N ALA A 222 -5.86 20.37 -0.09
CA ALA A 222 -4.64 21.06 0.26
C ALA A 222 -5.08 22.34 1.00
N PRO A 223 -4.64 22.60 2.23
CA PRO A 223 -4.87 23.90 2.82
C PRO A 223 -4.14 24.88 1.92
N ASN A 224 -4.89 25.61 1.10
CA ASN A 224 -4.41 26.85 0.54
C ASN A 224 -4.02 27.68 1.76
N ALA A 225 -2.72 27.68 2.07
CA ALA A 225 -2.12 28.64 2.96
C ALA A 225 -2.39 30.00 2.32
N SER A 226 -3.54 30.57 2.65
CA SER A 226 -3.81 31.97 2.46
C SER A 226 -2.75 32.67 3.28
N LEU A 227 -1.70 33.12 2.60
CA LEU A 227 -0.76 34.09 3.11
C LEU A 227 -1.59 35.33 3.48
N VAL A 228 -2.07 35.37 4.72
CA VAL A 228 -2.46 36.62 5.35
C VAL A 228 -1.16 37.38 5.52
N GLY A 229 -0.87 38.23 4.53
CA GLY A 229 0.18 39.22 4.60
C GLY A 229 -0.10 40.15 5.77
N VAL A 230 0.54 39.90 6.90
CA VAL A 230 0.65 40.87 7.98
C VAL A 230 1.59 41.96 7.47
N VAL A 231 0.99 43.06 6.97
CA VAL A 231 1.70 44.30 6.69
C VAL A 231 2.09 44.90 8.04
N ILE A 232 3.33 44.67 8.46
CA ILE A 232 3.93 45.42 9.58
C ILE A 232 4.27 46.80 9.04
N ALA A 233 3.38 47.77 9.30
CA ALA A 233 3.66 49.17 9.09
C ALA A 233 4.74 49.62 10.09
N ALA A 234 5.97 49.79 9.60
CA ALA A 234 7.04 50.41 10.36
C ALA A 234 6.73 51.90 10.55
N ILE A 235 6.33 52.29 11.76
CA ILE A 235 6.22 53.69 12.15
C ILE A 235 7.65 54.22 12.37
N LEU A 236 8.16 54.96 11.38
CA LEU A 236 9.33 55.82 11.54
C LEU A 236 8.98 56.96 12.51
N ALA A 237 9.43 56.88 13.76
CA ALA A 237 9.46 58.03 14.64
C ALA A 237 10.79 58.79 14.44
N THR A 238 10.70 59.91 13.74
CA THR A 238 11.76 60.92 13.67
C THR A 238 11.95 61.60 15.03
N LEU A 239 13.12 61.40 15.65
CA LEU A 239 13.55 62.19 16.81
C LEU A 239 14.28 63.46 16.33
N PRO A 240 13.90 64.66 16.83
CA PRO A 240 14.59 65.89 16.47
C PRO A 240 15.88 66.06 17.27
N SER A 241 16.88 66.56 16.53
CA SER A 241 18.14 67.14 17.00
C SER A 241 17.93 68.17 18.12
N MET A 242 18.62 68.02 19.24
CA MET A 242 19.01 69.15 20.08
C MET A 242 20.51 69.11 20.35
N ARG A 243 21.19 70.10 19.76
CA ARG A 243 22.48 70.62 20.22
C ARG A 243 22.22 71.59 21.37
N ALA A 244 23.03 71.49 22.41
CA ALA A 244 23.64 72.63 23.11
C ALA A 244 24.97 72.13 23.69
#